data_AF-A0A379M5Q1-F1
#
_entry.id   AF-A0A379M5Q1-F1
#
_cell.length_a   1.000
_cell.length_b   1.000
_cell.length_c   1.000
_cell.angle_alpha   90.00
_cell.angle_beta   90.00
_cell.angle_gamma   90.00
#
_symmetry.space_group_name_H-M   'P 1'
#
loop_
_entity.id
_entity.type
_entity.pdbx_description
1 polymer ?
#
loop_
_entity_poly.entity_id
_entity_poly.type
_entity_poly.pdbx_seq_one_letter_code
_entity_poly.pdbx_strand_id
1 'polypeptide(L)'
;MSKPVVRSRHVARVVRCAPRRVYEFAADPDNLPQWAAGLARSEVRRVGDTLVAESPMGEVTVRFVGANDYGVLDHEVTLPSGTIVHNPMRVLPHPDGAEIVFTVRQIELTDDEFDRDTGMVEEDLARLAALLES
;
A
#
# COMPACT_ATOMS: atom_id res chain seq x y z
N MET A 1 -0.03 33.29 -1.19
CA MET A 1 0.97 32.36 -0.61
C MET A 1 0.87 31.05 -1.39
N SER A 2 1.98 30.48 -1.85
CA SER A 2 1.97 29.17 -2.52
C SER A 2 1.59 28.10 -1.50
N LYS A 3 0.79 27.09 -1.92
CA LYS A 3 0.54 25.91 -1.10
C LYS A 3 1.89 25.26 -0.74
N PRO A 4 2.14 24.88 0.52
CA PRO A 4 3.38 24.21 0.89
C PRO A 4 3.55 22.90 0.12
N VAL A 5 4.80 22.56 -0.21
CA VAL A 5 5.15 21.31 -0.88
C VAL A 5 4.93 20.15 0.10
N VAL A 6 4.19 19.13 -0.31
CA VAL A 6 3.96 17.92 0.48
C VAL A 6 5.22 17.05 0.42
N ARG A 7 5.77 16.68 1.58
CA ARG A 7 6.91 15.76 1.69
C ARG A 7 6.46 14.32 1.39
N SER A 8 7.34 13.55 0.77
CA SER A 8 7.16 12.11 0.56
C SER A 8 8.35 11.30 1.07
N ARG A 9 8.08 10.02 1.40
CA ARG A 9 9.09 8.99 1.64
C ARG A 9 8.78 7.78 0.77
N HIS A 10 9.80 7.25 0.13
CA HIS A 10 9.71 6.01 -0.61
C HIS A 10 10.20 4.89 0.29
N VAL A 11 9.30 3.98 0.63
CA VAL A 11 9.61 2.76 1.38
C VAL A 11 9.77 1.65 0.35
N ALA A 12 10.91 0.97 0.37
CA ALA A 12 11.24 -0.06 -0.59
C ALA A 12 11.69 -1.34 0.09
N ARG A 13 11.34 -2.48 -0.50
CA ARG A 13 11.78 -3.80 -0.03
C ARG A 13 12.10 -4.69 -1.22
N VAL A 14 13.30 -5.28 -1.22
CA VAL A 14 13.63 -6.38 -2.14
C VAL A 14 12.96 -7.66 -1.65
N VAL A 15 12.34 -8.38 -2.58
CA VAL A 15 11.68 -9.66 -2.38
C VAL A 15 12.35 -10.69 -3.31
N ARG A 16 12.85 -11.78 -2.76
CA ARG A 16 13.50 -12.89 -3.49
C ARG A 16 12.48 -13.79 -4.20
N CYS A 17 11.65 -13.17 -5.02
CA CYS A 17 10.55 -13.79 -5.74
C CYS A 17 10.40 -13.11 -7.12
N ALA A 18 9.84 -13.82 -8.09
CA ALA A 18 9.63 -13.27 -9.43
C ALA A 18 8.69 -12.05 -9.38
N PRO A 19 9.00 -10.93 -10.09
CA PRO A 19 8.18 -9.71 -10.05
C PRO A 19 6.70 -9.94 -10.32
N ARG A 20 6.36 -10.82 -11.28
CA ARG A 20 4.96 -11.12 -11.60
C ARG A 20 4.23 -11.78 -10.43
N ARG A 21 4.89 -12.70 -9.71
CA ARG A 21 4.32 -13.38 -8.55
C ARG A 21 4.13 -12.41 -7.38
N VAL A 22 5.07 -11.50 -7.16
CA VAL A 22 4.93 -10.43 -6.15
C VAL A 22 3.75 -9.53 -6.51
N TYR A 23 3.65 -9.10 -7.77
CA TYR A 23 2.54 -8.28 -8.25
C TYR A 23 1.18 -8.96 -8.07
N GLU A 24 1.02 -10.18 -8.58
CA GLU A 24 -0.25 -10.91 -8.50
C GLU A 24 -0.68 -11.16 -7.06
N PHE A 25 0.27 -11.51 -6.17
CA PHE A 25 -0.03 -11.72 -4.77
C PHE A 25 -0.43 -10.42 -4.06
N ALA A 26 0.30 -9.32 -4.27
CA ALA A 26 0.02 -8.04 -3.65
C ALA A 26 -1.23 -7.34 -4.22
N ALA A 27 -1.56 -7.59 -5.49
CA ALA A 27 -2.75 -7.05 -6.16
C ALA A 27 -4.05 -7.72 -5.73
N ASP A 28 -4.00 -8.97 -5.26
CA ASP A 28 -5.19 -9.71 -4.90
C ASP A 28 -5.75 -9.24 -3.55
N PRO A 29 -6.97 -8.69 -3.50
CA PRO A 29 -7.57 -8.25 -2.26
C PRO A 29 -7.70 -9.34 -1.19
N ASP A 30 -7.78 -10.61 -1.58
CA ASP A 30 -7.88 -11.72 -0.61
C ASP A 30 -6.57 -11.97 0.14
N ASN A 31 -5.45 -11.46 -0.40
CA ASN A 31 -4.14 -11.52 0.26
C ASN A 31 -3.87 -10.30 1.14
N LEU A 32 -4.59 -9.17 0.97
CA LEU A 32 -4.32 -7.94 1.73
C LEU A 32 -4.34 -8.14 3.26
N PRO A 33 -5.30 -8.86 3.88
CA PRO A 33 -5.29 -9.09 5.32
C PRO A 33 -4.05 -9.83 5.84
N GLN A 34 -3.32 -10.54 4.97
CA GLN A 34 -2.15 -11.33 5.35
C GLN A 34 -0.90 -10.45 5.52
N TRP A 35 -0.84 -9.29 4.87
CA TRP A 35 0.38 -8.46 4.87
C TRP A 35 0.15 -6.97 5.15
N ALA A 36 -0.98 -6.39 4.71
CA ALA A 36 -1.30 -4.97 4.79
C ALA A 36 -2.06 -4.63 6.09
N ALA A 37 -1.38 -4.72 7.23
CA ALA A 37 -1.95 -4.46 8.55
C ALA A 37 -2.38 -2.99 8.73
N GLY A 38 -1.85 -2.07 7.92
CA GLY A 38 -2.32 -0.67 7.87
C GLY A 38 -3.71 -0.50 7.23
N LEU A 39 -4.13 -1.42 6.37
CA LEU A 39 -5.40 -1.35 5.63
C LEU A 39 -6.46 -2.32 6.14
N ALA A 40 -6.06 -3.51 6.60
CA ALA A 40 -6.97 -4.64 6.78
C ALA A 40 -6.69 -5.41 8.07
N ARG A 41 -6.91 -4.77 9.24
CA ARG A 41 -6.90 -5.50 10.52
C ARG A 41 -8.13 -6.40 10.68
N SER A 42 -9.17 -6.18 9.88
CA SER A 42 -10.44 -6.91 9.87
C SER A 42 -10.80 -7.38 8.46
N GLU A 43 -11.97 -8.00 8.32
CA GLU A 43 -12.49 -8.55 7.07
C GLU A 43 -12.62 -7.45 5.99
N VAL A 44 -11.92 -7.63 4.86
CA VAL A 44 -12.03 -6.73 3.70
C VAL A 44 -13.25 -7.13 2.89
N ARG A 45 -14.26 -6.28 2.86
CA ARG A 45 -15.49 -6.53 2.11
C ARG A 45 -15.36 -5.97 0.69
N ARG A 46 -15.56 -6.82 -0.32
CA ARG A 46 -15.62 -6.42 -1.74
C ARG A 46 -17.01 -5.85 -2.08
N VAL A 47 -17.06 -4.65 -2.65
CA VAL A 47 -18.26 -3.99 -3.19
C VAL A 47 -17.96 -3.54 -4.62
N GLY A 48 -18.24 -4.42 -5.59
CA GLY A 48 -17.77 -4.22 -6.97
C GLY A 48 -16.25 -4.17 -7.01
N ASP A 49 -15.69 -3.10 -7.58
CA ASP A 49 -14.25 -2.86 -7.68
C ASP A 49 -13.66 -2.12 -6.47
N THR A 50 -14.47 -1.87 -5.44
CA THR A 50 -14.05 -1.17 -4.22
C THR A 50 -13.93 -2.15 -3.07
N LEU A 51 -12.88 -1.97 -2.28
CA LEU A 51 -12.67 -2.68 -1.03
C LEU A 51 -13.10 -1.79 0.12
N VAL A 52 -13.82 -2.35 1.08
CA VAL A 52 -14.24 -1.66 2.29
C VAL A 52 -13.55 -2.33 3.47
N ALA A 53 -12.84 -1.54 4.29
CA ALA A 53 -12.09 -2.05 5.43
C ALA A 53 -12.30 -1.16 6.66
N GLU A 54 -12.33 -1.78 7.84
CA GLU A 54 -12.30 -1.03 9.09
C GLU A 54 -10.87 -0.67 9.45
N SER A 55 -10.65 0.60 9.75
CA SER A 55 -9.36 1.13 10.19
C SER A 55 -9.53 1.86 11.53
N PRO A 56 -8.43 2.17 12.24
CA PRO A 56 -8.48 3.06 13.41
C PRO A 56 -9.09 4.44 13.10
N MET A 57 -9.13 4.84 11.83
CA MET A 57 -9.71 6.11 11.36
C MET A 57 -11.21 6.01 11.08
N GLY A 58 -11.81 4.80 11.10
CA GLY A 58 -13.17 4.50 10.67
C GLY A 58 -13.22 3.59 9.44
N GLU A 59 -14.42 3.42 8.86
CA GLU A 59 -14.58 2.69 7.60
C GLU A 59 -13.91 3.47 6.47
N VAL A 60 -12.98 2.82 5.76
CA VAL A 60 -12.30 3.39 4.60
C VAL A 60 -12.64 2.57 3.36
N THR A 61 -12.61 3.23 2.20
CA THR A 61 -12.74 2.53 0.92
C THR A 61 -11.45 2.60 0.13
N VAL A 62 -10.99 1.46 -0.39
CA VAL A 62 -9.78 1.34 -1.19
C VAL A 62 -10.14 0.96 -2.63
N ARG A 63 -9.50 1.63 -3.60
CA ARG A 63 -9.63 1.30 -5.01
C ARG A 63 -8.25 1.23 -5.66
N PHE A 64 -7.89 0.06 -6.15
CA PHE A 64 -6.67 -0.16 -6.91
C PHE A 64 -6.85 0.24 -8.37
N VAL A 65 -5.76 0.63 -9.01
CA VAL A 65 -5.70 0.62 -10.47
C VAL A 65 -5.95 -0.78 -11.02
N GLY A 66 -6.45 -0.86 -12.26
CA GLY A 66 -6.68 -2.14 -12.93
C GLY A 66 -5.40 -2.95 -13.12
N ALA A 67 -5.59 -4.27 -13.25
CA ALA A 67 -4.49 -5.21 -13.53
C ALA A 67 -3.68 -4.77 -14.75
N ASN A 68 -2.35 -4.78 -14.64
CA ASN A 68 -1.44 -4.28 -15.65
C ASN A 68 -0.09 -5.01 -15.63
N ASP A 69 0.63 -4.94 -16.75
CA ASP A 69 1.93 -5.59 -16.91
C ASP A 69 3.11 -4.70 -16.46
N TYR A 70 2.83 -3.49 -15.96
CA TYR A 70 3.85 -2.53 -15.55
C TYR A 70 4.21 -2.62 -14.06
N GLY A 71 3.55 -3.51 -13.32
CA GLY A 71 3.73 -3.71 -11.88
C GLY A 71 3.09 -2.63 -11.02
N VAL A 72 2.22 -1.79 -11.57
CA VAL A 72 1.63 -0.65 -10.85
C VAL A 72 0.46 -1.11 -9.98
N LEU A 73 0.55 -0.81 -8.69
CA LEU A 73 -0.39 -1.13 -7.61
C LEU A 73 -0.93 0.15 -6.94
N ASP A 74 -0.83 1.28 -7.64
CA ASP A 74 -1.38 2.54 -7.18
C ASP A 74 -2.83 2.37 -6.74
N HIS A 75 -3.18 2.96 -5.61
CA HIS A 75 -4.52 2.88 -5.08
C HIS A 75 -4.92 4.18 -4.39
N GLU A 76 -6.22 4.38 -4.32
CA GLU A 76 -6.85 5.47 -3.61
C GLU A 76 -7.49 4.94 -2.34
N VAL A 77 -7.27 5.64 -1.23
CA VAL A 77 -7.98 5.43 0.03
C VAL A 77 -8.87 6.63 0.26
N THR A 78 -10.17 6.41 0.32
CA THR A 78 -11.13 7.44 0.73
C THR A 78 -11.38 7.31 2.23
N LEU A 79 -11.08 8.39 2.96
CA LEU A 79 -11.30 8.50 4.40
C LEU A 79 -12.78 8.80 4.71
N PRO A 80 -13.24 8.62 5.96
CA PRO A 80 -14.61 8.98 6.35
C PRO A 80 -14.97 10.46 6.11
N SER A 81 -13.97 11.34 6.07
CA SER A 81 -14.14 12.76 5.71
C SER A 81 -14.47 13.00 4.23
N GLY A 82 -14.32 11.99 3.38
CA GLY A 82 -14.35 12.11 1.91
C GLY A 82 -13.01 12.51 1.29
N THR A 83 -11.97 12.75 2.10
CA THR A 83 -10.61 12.99 1.59
C THR A 83 -10.11 11.75 0.85
N ILE A 84 -9.62 11.93 -0.38
CA ILE A 84 -8.98 10.88 -1.16
C ILE A 84 -7.47 11.01 -1.03
N VAL A 85 -6.84 9.96 -0.51
CA VAL A 85 -5.38 9.81 -0.42
C VAL A 85 -4.92 8.88 -1.54
N HIS A 86 -4.11 9.40 -2.45
CA HIS A 86 -3.46 8.57 -3.47
C HIS A 86 -2.18 7.95 -2.88
N ASN A 87 -2.03 6.64 -3.05
CA ASN A 87 -0.91 5.84 -2.58
C ASN A 87 -0.21 5.17 -3.77
N PRO A 88 0.86 5.79 -4.32
CA PRO A 88 1.64 5.18 -5.37
C PRO A 88 2.39 3.97 -4.85
N MET A 89 2.25 2.85 -5.55
CA MET A 89 2.86 1.59 -5.17
C MET A 89 3.21 0.81 -6.41
N ARG A 90 4.42 0.21 -6.46
CA ARG A 90 4.88 -0.48 -7.66
C ARG A 90 5.82 -1.63 -7.34
N VAL A 91 5.70 -2.70 -8.11
CA VAL A 91 6.67 -3.79 -8.19
C VAL A 91 7.59 -3.57 -9.39
N LEU A 92 8.89 -3.64 -9.16
CA LEU A 92 9.96 -3.43 -10.13
C LEU A 92 10.80 -4.72 -10.27
N PRO A 93 11.36 -5.01 -11.46
CA PRO A 93 12.40 -6.02 -11.59
C PRO A 93 13.64 -5.65 -10.77
N HIS A 94 14.20 -6.61 -10.04
CA HIS A 94 15.43 -6.45 -9.28
C HIS A 94 16.38 -7.63 -9.57
N PRO A 95 17.72 -7.46 -9.57
CA PRO A 95 18.66 -8.56 -9.82
C PRO A 95 18.43 -9.81 -8.95
N ASP A 96 17.95 -9.61 -7.71
CA ASP A 96 17.66 -10.69 -6.75
C ASP A 96 16.19 -11.17 -6.75
N GLY A 97 15.36 -10.70 -7.70
CA GLY A 97 13.93 -11.03 -7.76
C GLY A 97 13.10 -9.80 -8.14
N ALA A 98 12.46 -9.20 -7.15
CA ALA A 98 11.66 -7.99 -7.31
C ALA A 98 11.98 -6.95 -6.23
N GLU A 99 11.67 -5.69 -6.51
CA GLU A 99 11.64 -4.62 -5.52
C GLU A 99 10.24 -4.02 -5.49
N ILE A 100 9.63 -3.97 -4.32
CA ILE A 100 8.34 -3.31 -4.13
C ILE A 100 8.56 -1.96 -3.46
N VAL A 101 7.99 -0.90 -4.03
CA VAL A 101 8.15 0.49 -3.58
C VAL A 101 6.78 1.08 -3.29
N PHE A 102 6.62 1.68 -2.11
CA PHE A 102 5.44 2.43 -1.68
C PHE A 102 5.82 3.89 -1.40
N THR A 103 4.99 4.84 -1.82
CA THR A 103 5.21 6.28 -1.56
C THR A 103 4.26 6.80 -0.48
N VAL A 104 4.78 7.03 0.72
CA VAL A 104 4.03 7.65 1.82
C VAL A 104 4.11 9.18 1.68
N ARG A 105 2.97 9.87 1.81
CA ARG A 105 2.87 11.33 1.72
C ARG A 105 2.43 11.91 3.05
N GLN A 106 3.09 12.98 3.48
CA GLN A 106 2.74 13.69 4.71
C GLN A 106 1.54 14.63 4.49
N ILE A 107 0.35 14.05 4.31
CA ILE A 107 -0.90 14.79 4.09
C ILE A 107 -1.64 14.88 5.41
N GLU A 108 -1.78 16.09 5.96
CA GLU A 108 -2.48 16.32 7.23
C GLU A 108 -1.86 15.58 8.45
N LEU A 109 -0.62 15.11 8.31
CA LEU A 109 0.14 14.42 9.35
C LEU A 109 1.22 15.34 9.93
N THR A 110 1.39 15.27 11.25
CA THR A 110 2.59 15.76 11.94
C THR A 110 3.83 14.95 11.53
N ASP A 111 5.03 15.43 11.87
CA ASP A 111 6.27 14.68 11.58
C ASP A 111 6.30 13.31 12.28
N ASP A 112 5.85 13.24 13.53
CA ASP A 112 5.79 11.98 14.29
C ASP A 112 4.76 10.99 13.72
N GLU A 113 3.61 11.50 13.24
CA GLU A 113 2.62 10.66 12.55
C GLU A 113 3.16 10.13 11.22
N PHE A 114 3.85 10.98 10.46
CA PHE A 114 4.48 10.58 9.21
C PHE A 114 5.60 9.54 9.41
N ASP A 115 6.38 9.66 10.48
CA ASP A 115 7.37 8.66 10.88
C ASP A 115 6.72 7.32 11.23
N ARG A 116 5.64 7.35 12.02
CA ARG A 116 4.89 6.13 12.37
C ARG A 116 4.28 5.46 11.14
N ASP A 117 3.64 6.22 10.26
CA ASP A 117 3.03 5.69 9.03
C ASP A 117 4.08 5.06 8.11
N THR A 118 5.24 5.69 7.99
CA THR A 118 6.37 5.12 7.23
C THR A 118 6.81 3.78 7.83
N GLY A 119 6.95 3.68 9.15
CA GLY A 119 7.32 2.44 9.83
C GLY A 119 6.27 1.33 9.66
N MET A 120 4.98 1.66 9.71
CA MET A 120 3.91 0.67 9.46
C MET A 120 3.97 0.11 8.02
N VAL A 121 4.26 0.97 7.03
CA VAL A 121 4.45 0.53 5.64
C VAL A 121 5.69 -0.35 5.50
N GLU A 122 6.80 -0.02 6.18
CA GLU A 122 8.00 -0.87 6.22
C GLU A 122 7.68 -2.28 6.73
N GLU A 123 6.91 -2.38 7.82
CA GLU A 123 6.47 -3.66 8.36
C GLU A 123 5.52 -4.43 7.42
N ASP A 124 4.61 -3.73 6.75
CA ASP A 124 3.70 -4.34 5.75
C ASP A 124 4.50 -4.97 4.60
N LEU A 125 5.46 -4.25 4.03
CA LEU A 125 6.30 -4.77 2.95
C LEU A 125 7.22 -5.91 3.42
N ALA A 126 7.67 -5.88 4.68
CA ALA A 126 8.44 -6.96 5.27
C ALA A 126 7.60 -8.25 5.43
N ARG A 127 6.34 -8.14 5.88
CA ARG A 127 5.39 -9.27 5.95
C ARG A 127 5.12 -9.87 4.57
N LEU A 128 4.85 -9.02 3.58
CA LEU A 128 4.64 -9.45 2.19
C LEU A 128 5.85 -10.23 1.66
N ALA A 129 7.06 -9.74 1.91
CA ALA A 129 8.28 -10.44 1.50
C ALA A 129 8.38 -11.82 2.17
N ALA A 130 8.16 -11.90 3.48
CA ALA A 130 8.24 -13.16 4.22
C ALA A 130 7.25 -14.23 3.71
N LEU A 131 6.03 -13.83 3.32
CA LEU A 131 5.02 -14.74 2.76
C LEU A 131 5.40 -15.29 1.38
N LEU A 132 6.19 -14.55 0.62
CA LEU A 132 6.57 -14.92 -0.75
C LEU A 132 7.92 -15.63 -0.85
N GLU A 133 8.75 -15.51 0.18
CA GLU A 133 10.08 -16.12 0.29
C GLU A 133 10.08 -17.46 1.04
N SER A 134 8.95 -17.85 1.65
CA SER A 134 8.75 -19.15 2.29
C SER A 134 8.47 -20.26 1.29
#